data_AF-A0A1H2FNM4-F1
#
_entry.id   AF-A0A1H2FNM4-F1
#
_cell.length_a   1.000
_cell.length_b   1.000
_cell.length_c   1.000
_cell.angle_alpha   90.00
_cell.angle_beta   90.00
_cell.angle_gamma   90.00
#
_symmetry.space_group_name_H-M   'P 1'
#
loop_
_entity.id
_entity.type
_entity.pdbx_description
1 polymer ?
#
loop_
_entity_poly.entity_id
_entity_poly.type
_entity_poly.pdbx_seq_one_letter_code
_entity_poly.pdbx_strand_id
1 'polypeptide(L)'
;MEINTPTLELKLDNGKTLSVEVVSYHLKFNEKLHVGVTGKIHKIGTFKINSSAYKSWGPVKAIKYATGECSVVTGHPPKMTLRTITYKISQDF
;
A
#
# COMPACT_ATOMS: atom_id res chain seq x y z
N MET A 1 28.84 6.62 -1.49
CA MET A 1 27.71 6.10 -0.70
C MET A 1 26.58 5.84 -1.67
N GLU A 2 26.31 4.57 -2.00
CA GLU A 2 25.09 4.24 -2.74
C GLU A 2 23.89 4.59 -1.87
N ILE A 3 23.13 5.60 -2.29
CA ILE A 3 21.85 5.92 -1.67
C ILE A 3 20.92 4.80 -2.13
N ASN A 4 20.77 3.75 -1.31
CA ASN A 4 19.73 2.74 -1.51
C ASN A 4 18.38 3.41 -1.29
N THR A 5 17.84 4.04 -2.34
CA THR A 5 16.51 4.64 -2.30
C THR A 5 15.52 3.51 -2.00
N PRO A 6 14.76 3.59 -0.88
CA PRO A 6 13.83 2.53 -0.54
C PRO A 6 12.82 2.36 -1.67
N THR A 7 12.64 1.12 -2.12
CA THR A 7 11.69 0.77 -3.18
C THR A 7 10.46 0.07 -2.58
N LEU A 8 9.31 0.32 -3.20
CA LEU A 8 8.03 -0.28 -2.87
C LEU A 8 7.60 -1.19 -4.00
N GLU A 9 7.13 -2.39 -3.70
CA GLU A 9 6.55 -3.28 -4.70
C GLU A 9 5.02 -3.16 -4.68
N LEU A 10 4.44 -2.73 -5.80
CA LEU A 10 2.99 -2.69 -6.02
C LEU A 10 2.57 -3.91 -6.84
N LYS A 11 1.68 -4.75 -6.31
CA LYS A 11 1.00 -5.80 -7.07
C LYS A 11 -0.30 -5.25 -7.63
N LEU A 12 -0.41 -5.22 -8.95
CA LEU A 12 -1.61 -4.78 -9.66
C LEU A 12 -2.64 -5.90 -9.79
N ASP A 13 -3.90 -5.54 -10.03
CA ASP A 13 -4.98 -6.53 -10.26
C ASP A 13 -4.76 -7.39 -11.52
N ASN A 14 -4.01 -6.88 -12.50
CA ASN A 14 -3.64 -7.65 -13.70
C ASN A 14 -2.47 -8.63 -13.49
N GLY A 15 -2.03 -8.83 -12.24
CA GLY A 15 -0.93 -9.73 -11.88
C GLY A 15 0.47 -9.16 -12.09
N LYS A 16 0.61 -7.96 -12.67
CA LYS A 16 1.91 -7.31 -12.82
C LYS A 16 2.39 -6.74 -11.48
N THR A 17 3.71 -6.76 -11.28
CA THR A 17 4.36 -6.12 -10.14
C THR A 17 5.16 -4.92 -10.64
N LEU A 18 5.06 -3.79 -9.93
CA LEU A 18 5.77 -2.56 -10.27
C LEU A 18 6.58 -2.10 -9.06
N SER A 19 7.88 -1.90 -9.26
CA SER A 19 8.76 -1.30 -8.26
C SER A 19 8.74 0.21 -8.39
N VAL A 20 8.54 0.89 -7.27
CA VAL A 20 8.42 2.34 -7.19
C VAL A 20 9.49 2.87 -6.26
N GLU A 21 10.22 3.89 -6.69
CA GLU A 21 11.05 4.67 -5.78
C GLU A 21 10.17 5.44 -4.81
N VAL A 22 10.45 5.26 -3.52
CA VAL A 22 9.66 5.89 -2.47
C VAL A 22 10.22 7.26 -2.15
N VAL A 23 9.81 8.26 -2.94
CA VAL A 23 10.18 9.67 -2.69
C VAL A 23 9.53 10.18 -1.40
N SER A 24 8.31 9.72 -1.12
CA SER A 24 7.64 9.89 0.17
C SER A 24 6.50 8.88 0.33
N TYR A 25 6.42 8.24 1.49
CA TYR A 25 5.27 7.45 1.88
C TYR A 25 4.94 7.64 3.35
N HIS A 26 3.68 7.39 3.69
CA HIS A 26 3.24 7.31 5.08
C HIS A 26 2.44 6.04 5.26
N LEU A 27 3.01 5.09 6.00
CA LEU A 27 2.31 3.92 6.51
C LEU A 27 1.88 4.20 7.94
N LYS A 28 0.57 4.20 8.19
CA LYS A 28 0.00 4.31 9.54
C LYS A 28 -0.95 3.16 9.78
N PHE A 29 -0.62 2.30 10.72
CA PHE A 29 -1.54 1.29 11.24
C PHE A 29 -2.34 1.84 12.41
N ASN A 30 -3.59 1.41 12.51
CA ASN A 30 -4.36 1.54 13.73
C ASN A 30 -3.79 0.57 14.77
N GLU A 31 -3.73 0.99 16.04
CA GLU A 31 -3.31 0.13 17.15
C GLU A 31 -4.34 -0.96 17.44
N LYS A 32 -5.60 -0.77 17.05
CA LYS A 32 -6.66 -1.78 17.19
C LYS A 32 -6.44 -2.94 16.22
N LEU A 33 -6.49 -4.15 16.77
CA LEU A 33 -6.55 -5.39 16.01
C LEU A 33 -7.98 -5.61 15.49
N HIS A 34 -8.09 -6.13 14.27
CA HIS A 34 -9.34 -6.45 13.61
C HIS A 34 -9.38 -7.94 13.29
N VAL A 35 -10.57 -8.55 13.40
CA VAL A 35 -10.79 -9.96 13.03
C VAL A 35 -11.52 -9.98 11.69
N GLY A 36 -10.90 -10.60 10.70
CA GLY A 36 -11.47 -10.77 9.36
C GLY A 36 -12.57 -11.83 9.33
N VAL A 37 -13.31 -11.89 8.23
CA VAL A 37 -14.39 -12.87 7.99
C VAL A 37 -13.93 -14.34 8.09
N THR A 38 -12.64 -14.60 7.91
CA THR A 38 -12.03 -15.94 8.03
C THR A 38 -11.42 -16.21 9.41
N GLY A 39 -11.65 -15.34 10.40
CA GLY A 39 -11.07 -15.44 11.74
C GLY A 39 -9.62 -14.95 11.86
N LYS A 40 -8.98 -14.56 10.75
CA LYS A 40 -7.61 -14.04 10.75
C LYS A 40 -7.55 -12.64 11.39
N ILE A 41 -6.59 -12.46 12.29
CA ILE A 41 -6.32 -11.17 12.92
C ILE A 41 -5.44 -10.34 11.98
N HIS A 42 -5.85 -9.10 11.76
CA HIS A 42 -5.13 -8.16 10.92
C HIS A 42 -5.16 -6.75 11.54
N LYS A 43 -4.20 -5.91 11.17
CA LYS A 43 -4.24 -4.46 11.43
C LYS A 43 -4.76 -3.75 10.20
N ILE A 44 -5.61 -2.76 10.41
CA ILE A 44 -6.04 -1.84 9.36
C ILE A 44 -5.14 -0.61 9.39
N GLY A 45 -4.73 -0.15 8.22
CA GLY A 45 -3.91 1.03 8.08
C GLY A 45 -4.24 1.86 6.86
N THR A 46 -3.46 2.92 6.71
CA THR A 46 -3.45 3.76 5.52
C THR A 46 -2.04 3.80 4.96
N PHE A 47 -1.94 3.69 3.64
CA PHE A 47 -0.71 3.79 2.89
C PHE A 47 -0.82 4.92 1.90
N LYS A 48 0.03 5.95 2.04
CA LYS A 48 0.01 7.14 1.19
C LYS A 48 1.26 7.18 0.33
N ILE A 49 1.10 7.32 -0.99
CA ILE A 49 2.20 7.50 -1.96
C ILE A 49 2.08 8.85 -2.66
N ASN A 50 3.18 9.36 -3.20
CA ASN A 50 3.15 10.52 -4.08
C ASN A 50 2.41 10.19 -5.40
N SER A 51 1.53 11.09 -5.85
CA SER A 51 0.81 10.94 -7.12
C SER A 51 1.74 11.02 -8.34
N SER A 52 2.90 11.68 -8.24
CA SER A 52 3.88 11.72 -9.34
C SER A 52 4.46 10.34 -9.68
N ALA A 53 4.45 9.43 -8.71
CA ALA A 53 4.83 8.04 -8.93
C ALA A 53 3.76 7.27 -9.72
N TYR A 54 2.53 7.78 -9.78
CA TYR A 54 1.42 7.16 -10.50
C TYR A 54 1.57 7.34 -12.02
N LYS A 55 2.39 6.50 -12.64
CA LYS A 55 2.64 6.48 -14.09
C LYS A 55 1.55 5.72 -14.86
N SER A 56 0.28 6.04 -14.61
CA SER A 56 -0.89 5.42 -15.28
C SER A 56 -1.02 3.91 -15.13
N TRP A 57 -0.41 3.33 -14.10
CA TRP A 57 -0.57 1.91 -13.76
C TRP A 57 -2.01 1.61 -13.27
N GLY A 58 -2.42 0.35 -13.43
CA GLY A 58 -3.77 -0.09 -13.09
C GLY A 58 -4.08 -0.11 -11.58
N PRO A 59 -5.27 -0.58 -11.19
CA PRO A 59 -5.63 -0.76 -9.78
C PRO A 59 -4.62 -1.61 -9.01
N VAL A 60 -4.28 -1.15 -7.80
CA VAL A 60 -3.33 -1.82 -6.90
C VAL A 60 -4.08 -2.75 -5.96
N LYS A 61 -3.68 -4.01 -5.95
CA LYS A 61 -4.23 -5.07 -5.11
C LYS A 61 -3.49 -5.22 -3.78
N ALA A 62 -2.16 -5.16 -3.83
CA ALA A 62 -1.33 -5.30 -2.65
C ALA A 62 -0.06 -4.45 -2.75
N ILE A 63 0.49 -4.13 -1.60
CA ILE A 63 1.63 -3.24 -1.42
C ILE A 63 2.61 -3.94 -0.49
N LYS A 64 3.82 -4.23 -0.98
CA LYS A 64 4.88 -4.85 -0.17
C LYS A 64 5.99 -3.85 0.07
N TYR A 65 6.28 -3.63 1.35
CA TYR A 65 7.28 -2.67 1.83
C TYR A 65 8.08 -3.27 2.98
N ALA A 66 9.11 -2.57 3.48
CA ALA A 66 10.01 -3.00 4.55
C ALA A 66 9.36 -3.69 5.77
N THR A 67 8.08 -3.44 6.04
CA THR A 67 7.30 -4.04 7.14
C THR A 67 6.53 -5.32 6.76
N GLY A 68 6.61 -5.78 5.51
CA GLY A 68 5.87 -6.93 4.96
C GLY A 68 4.88 -6.57 3.84
N GLU A 69 4.06 -7.54 3.45
CA GLU A 69 3.00 -7.39 2.46
C GLU A 69 1.69 -6.92 3.11
N CYS A 70 1.10 -5.87 2.54
CA CYS A 70 -0.18 -5.32 2.94
C CYS A 70 -1.18 -5.45 1.78
N SER A 71 -2.39 -5.89 2.06
CA SER A 71 -3.46 -5.99 1.06
C SER A 71 -4.26 -4.69 1.02
N VAL A 72 -4.66 -4.22 -0.16
CA VAL A 72 -5.58 -3.08 -0.28
C VAL A 72 -6.99 -3.55 0.08
N VAL A 73 -7.67 -2.81 0.97
CA VAL A 73 -9.00 -3.19 1.44
C VAL A 73 -10.02 -2.98 0.33
N THR A 74 -10.66 -4.07 -0.09
CA THR A 74 -11.72 -4.07 -1.11
C THR A 74 -12.93 -3.24 -0.65
N GLY A 75 -13.56 -2.51 -1.57
CA GLY A 75 -14.70 -1.62 -1.26
C GLY A 75 -14.31 -0.24 -0.72
N HIS A 76 -13.02 0.01 -0.50
CA HIS A 76 -12.50 1.34 -0.18
C HIS A 76 -11.57 1.85 -1.28
N PRO A 77 -12.12 2.55 -2.31
CA PRO A 77 -11.30 3.06 -3.39
C PRO A 77 -10.23 4.03 -2.85
N PRO A 78 -9.03 4.05 -3.47
CA PRO A 78 -7.97 4.94 -3.05
C PRO A 78 -8.40 6.41 -3.20
N LYS A 79 -8.08 7.21 -2.17
CA LYS A 79 -8.32 8.66 -2.22
C LYS A 79 -7.18 9.34 -2.95
N MET A 80 -7.49 10.07 -4.01
CA MET A 80 -6.50 10.80 -4.80
C MET A 80 -6.58 12.29 -4.52
N THR A 81 -5.42 12.93 -4.37
CA THR A 81 -5.25 14.38 -4.40
C THR A 81 -4.20 14.73 -5.45
N LEU A 82 -4.04 16.03 -5.75
CA LEU A 82 -2.99 16.49 -6.67
C LEU A 82 -1.58 15.97 -6.31
N ARG A 83 -1.30 15.72 -5.03
CA ARG A 83 0.02 15.35 -4.54
C ARG A 83 0.16 13.90 -4.13
N THR A 84 -0.93 13.21 -3.79
CA THR A 84 -0.83 11.90 -3.15
C THR A 84 -2.00 10.99 -3.44
N ILE A 85 -1.75 9.69 -3.38
CA ILE A 85 -2.74 8.62 -3.47
C ILE A 85 -2.72 7.86 -2.15
N THR A 86 -3.87 7.72 -1.50
CA THR A 86 -4.01 7.08 -0.20
C THR A 86 -4.85 5.81 -0.32
N TYR A 87 -4.23 4.68 -0.02
CA TYR A 87 -4.86 3.36 0.04
C TYR A 87 -5.24 3.04 1.49
N LYS A 88 -6.42 2.45 1.68
CA LYS A 88 -6.73 1.73 2.91
C LYS A 88 -6.20 0.31 2.76
N ILE A 89 -5.44 -0.16 3.74
CA ILE A 89 -4.76 -1.45 3.67
C ILE A 89 -5.04 -2.30 4.92
N SER A 90 -4.88 -3.60 4.78
CA SER A 90 -4.83 -4.58 5.87
C SER A 90 -3.48 -5.29 5.88
N GLN A 91 -2.94 -5.54 7.07
CA GLN A 91 -1.77 -6.38 7.27
C GLN A 91 -2.15 -7.54 8.18
N ASP A 92 -2.05 -8.75 7.66
CA ASP A 92 -2.28 -9.98 8.41
C ASP A 92 -1.08 -10.28 9.32
N PHE A 93 -1.34 -10.88 10.48
CA PHE A 93 -0.34 -11.39 11.42
C PHE A 93 -0.12 -12.89 11.25
#